data_AF-A0AAW1B959-F1
#
_entry.id   AF-A0AAW1B959-F1
#
_cell.length_a   1.000
_cell.length_b   1.000
_cell.length_c   1.000
_cell.angle_alpha   90.00
_cell.angle_beta   90.00
_cell.angle_gamma   90.00
#
_symmetry.space_group_name_H-M   'P 1'
#
loop_
_entity.id
_entity.type
_entity.pdbx_description
1 polymer ?
#
loop_
_entity_poly.entity_id
_entity_poly.type
_entity_poly.pdbx_seq_one_letter_code
_entity_poly.pdbx_strand_id
1 'polypeptide(L)'
;MASLDLPYRCPRCGEHKRFQSLSSLRAHLEYNHTYETLYILSKTNSICDATIFPLASDASLLSPAPRRDIFESTSFQGKEQHITCDLLTAEELESSSSPVSSRYFHQIEIPLTDLFTRKAMTSSATPPATAAAAAATVAAVDAAYEEGLTRLKIRAFEKLEVDKRLEKFTEEVEQKIASQVGRLQVELDRKTTELEKAKQESLKLSREKQELEDRAVELSRQVDVSVEMLASLKQDLVLKEQELTRKQQ
;
A
#
# COMPACT_ATOMS: atom_id res chain seq x y z
N MET A 1 30.70 24.18 32.12
CA MET A 1 29.67 24.23 31.06
C MET A 1 29.01 22.87 31.04
N ALA A 2 27.79 22.77 31.60
CA ALA A 2 27.09 21.50 31.73
C ALA A 2 26.58 21.06 30.35
N SER A 3 27.15 19.98 29.83
CA SER A 3 26.60 19.29 28.67
C SER A 3 25.18 18.85 29.03
N LEU A 4 24.18 19.47 28.41
CA LEU A 4 22.80 19.04 28.54
C LEU A 4 22.75 17.59 28.05
N ASP A 5 22.58 16.65 28.97
CA ASP A 5 22.44 15.24 28.62
C ASP A 5 21.02 15.08 28.04
N LEU A 6 20.92 15.02 26.72
CA LEU A 6 19.66 14.78 26.00
C LEU A 6 19.63 13.28 25.64
N PRO A 7 19.03 12.42 26.49
CA PRO A 7 19.10 10.97 26.33
C PRO A 7 18.23 10.47 25.19
N TYR A 8 17.20 11.23 24.79
CA TYR A 8 16.24 10.82 23.77
C TYR A 8 16.67 11.29 22.39
N ARG A 9 16.60 10.38 21.41
CA ARG A 9 17.04 10.60 20.03
C ARG A 9 15.94 10.23 19.07
N CYS A 10 15.81 10.99 17.98
CA CYS A 10 14.93 10.61 16.89
C CYS A 10 15.59 9.51 16.05
N PRO A 11 14.95 8.35 15.85
CA PRO A 11 15.51 7.25 15.04
C PRO A 11 15.78 7.64 13.58
N ARG A 12 15.05 8.64 13.06
CA ARG A 12 15.14 9.12 11.67
C ARG A 12 16.17 10.23 11.49
N CYS A 13 16.29 11.12 12.47
CA CYS A 13 17.23 12.25 12.41
C CYS A 13 18.62 11.92 12.99
N GLY A 14 18.79 10.72 13.55
CA GLY A 14 20.06 10.28 14.13
C GLY A 14 20.55 11.19 15.25
N GLU A 15 21.87 11.40 15.34
CA GLU A 15 22.49 12.18 16.42
C GLU A 15 22.20 13.68 16.38
N HIS A 16 21.62 14.17 15.29
CA HIS A 16 21.52 15.59 14.98
C HIS A 16 20.29 16.24 15.62
N LYS A 17 19.34 15.43 16.10
CA LYS A 17 18.16 15.89 16.86
C LYS A 17 18.02 15.06 18.13
N ARG A 18 18.46 15.64 19.24
CA ARG A 18 18.29 15.09 20.58
C ARG A 18 17.24 15.90 21.33
N PHE A 19 16.56 15.27 22.27
CA PHE A 19 15.48 15.86 23.04
C PHE A 19 15.70 15.64 24.54
N GLN A 20 15.34 16.64 25.34
CA GLN A 20 15.45 16.61 26.80
C GLN A 20 14.33 15.78 27.46
N SER A 21 13.21 15.57 26.76
CA SER A 21 12.06 14.80 27.25
C SER A 21 11.40 14.00 26.14
N LEU A 22 10.71 12.91 26.53
CA LEU A 22 9.88 12.11 25.62
C LEU A 22 8.75 12.92 24.97
N SER A 23 8.19 13.91 25.68
CA SER A 23 7.16 14.79 25.15
C SER A 23 7.66 15.62 23.97
N SER A 24 8.90 16.12 24.06
CA SER A 24 9.53 16.89 22.98
C SER A 24 9.88 16.00 21.77
N LEU A 25 10.34 14.76 22.01
CA LEU A 25 10.55 13.78 20.94
C LEU A 25 9.23 13.39 20.25
N ARG A 26 8.16 13.16 21.03
CA ARG A 26 6.83 12.81 20.49
C ARG A 26 6.30 13.92 19.61
N ALA A 27 6.33 15.17 20.07
CA ALA A 27 5.95 16.32 19.27
C ALA A 27 6.78 16.42 17.98
N HIS A 28 8.09 16.20 18.05
CA HIS A 28 8.93 16.23 16.85
C HIS A 28 8.53 15.17 15.81
N LEU A 29 8.28 13.92 16.23
CA LEU A 29 7.81 12.85 15.35
C LEU A 29 6.43 13.17 14.75
N GLU A 30 5.55 13.76 15.55
CA GLU A 30 4.19 14.13 15.15
C GLU A 30 4.13 15.37 14.26
N TYR A 31 5.12 16.26 14.26
CA TYR A 31 5.12 17.41 13.34
C TYR A 31 5.98 17.19 12.09
N ASN A 32 7.06 16.40 12.20
CA ASN A 32 8.05 16.27 11.12
C ASN A 32 8.02 14.90 10.43
N HIS A 33 7.46 13.89 11.09
CA HIS A 33 7.49 12.51 10.61
C HIS A 33 6.12 11.82 10.74
N THR A 34 5.01 12.56 10.68
CA THR A 34 3.63 12.05 10.80
C THR A 34 3.41 10.79 10.00
N TYR A 35 3.61 10.88 8.69
CA TYR A 35 3.23 9.82 7.76
C TYR A 35 4.07 8.58 7.96
N GLU A 36 5.34 8.75 8.27
CA GLU A 36 6.23 7.61 8.32
C GLU A 36 6.45 7.03 9.71
N THR A 37 6.22 7.80 10.77
CA THR A 37 6.04 7.25 12.11
C THR A 37 4.78 6.37 12.14
N LEU A 38 3.69 6.82 11.52
CA LEU A 38 2.49 6.01 11.32
C LEU A 38 2.73 4.80 10.42
N TYR A 39 3.52 4.94 9.33
CA TYR A 39 3.89 3.81 8.47
C TYR A 39 4.69 2.74 9.23
N ILE A 40 5.72 3.13 9.99
CA ILE A 40 6.50 2.18 10.80
C ILE A 40 5.61 1.53 11.85
N LEU A 41 4.82 2.31 12.61
CA LEU A 41 3.89 1.76 13.60
C LEU A 41 2.86 0.82 12.97
N SER A 42 2.31 1.15 11.80
CA SER A 42 1.38 0.29 11.07
C SER A 42 2.03 -1.03 10.63
N LYS A 43 3.33 -0.99 10.28
CA LYS A 43 4.11 -2.16 9.86
C LYS A 43 4.59 -2.99 11.06
N THR A 44 4.81 -2.38 12.22
CA THR A 44 5.22 -3.05 13.46
C THR A 44 4.05 -3.45 14.36
N ASN A 45 2.82 -2.98 14.09
CA ASN A 45 1.60 -3.43 14.78
C ASN A 45 1.28 -4.92 14.57
N SER A 46 2.10 -5.65 13.82
CA SER A 46 2.05 -7.12 13.73
C SER A 46 2.87 -7.82 14.82
N ILE A 47 3.74 -7.16 15.57
CA ILE A 47 4.59 -7.80 16.59
C ILE A 47 4.78 -6.85 17.78
N CYS A 48 3.93 -6.99 18.78
CA CYS A 48 4.27 -6.58 20.14
C CYS A 48 5.35 -7.55 20.64
N ASP A 49 6.62 -7.24 20.42
CA ASP A 49 7.70 -7.84 21.20
C ASP A 49 8.60 -6.71 21.69
N ALA A 50 8.38 -6.35 22.94
CA ALA A 50 9.17 -5.39 23.69
C ALA A 50 10.52 -6.02 24.07
N THR A 51 11.30 -6.53 23.11
CA THR A 51 12.64 -7.07 23.35
C THR A 51 13.56 -6.92 22.12
N ILE A 52 13.82 -5.70 21.65
CA ILE A 52 15.06 -5.43 20.88
C ILE A 52 15.82 -4.29 21.54
N PHE A 53 16.43 -4.63 22.67
CA PHE A 53 17.74 -4.12 23.08
C PHE A 53 18.65 -5.35 23.13
N PRO A 54 19.80 -5.38 22.45
CA PRO A 54 20.64 -6.57 22.42
C PRO A 54 21.45 -6.63 23.72
N LEU A 55 21.02 -7.47 24.67
CA LEU A 55 21.87 -7.89 25.77
C LEU A 55 21.89 -9.42 25.83
N ALA A 56 23.11 -9.88 25.98
CA ALA A 56 23.56 -11.25 25.86
C ALA A 56 22.94 -12.20 26.90
N SER A 57 23.14 -13.49 26.60
CA SER A 57 23.20 -14.64 27.51
C SER A 57 21.93 -15.47 27.69
N ASP A 58 22.01 -16.63 27.04
CA ASP A 58 21.64 -17.96 27.51
C ASP A 58 20.19 -18.28 27.90
N ALA A 59 19.59 -19.00 26.96
CA ALA A 59 18.69 -20.14 27.12
C ALA A 59 18.46 -20.65 28.54
N SER A 60 17.20 -20.67 28.99
CA SER A 60 16.54 -21.86 29.55
C SER A 60 15.04 -21.64 29.82
N LEU A 61 14.24 -22.39 29.06
CA LEU A 61 13.02 -23.13 29.46
C LEU A 61 11.78 -22.36 30.02
N LEU A 62 10.65 -22.51 29.30
CA LEU A 62 9.36 -23.12 29.73
C LEU A 62 8.11 -22.40 29.20
N SER A 63 7.38 -23.13 28.33
CA SER A 63 5.92 -23.30 28.19
C SER A 63 4.94 -22.10 28.18
N PRO A 64 3.99 -22.05 27.21
CA PRO A 64 2.91 -21.07 27.20
C PRO A 64 1.69 -21.57 28.00
N ALA A 65 1.01 -20.65 28.70
CA ALA A 65 -0.35 -20.88 29.19
C ALA A 65 -1.19 -19.60 29.01
N PRO A 66 -2.44 -19.71 28.52
CA PRO A 66 -3.25 -18.57 28.14
C PRO A 66 -4.00 -18.01 29.35
N ARG A 67 -4.05 -16.68 29.49
CA ARG A 67 -5.03 -16.02 30.38
C ARG A 67 -5.64 -14.80 29.72
N ARG A 68 -6.94 -14.71 29.97
CA ARG A 68 -7.91 -13.77 29.45
C ARG A 68 -7.72 -12.35 29.99
N ASP A 69 -8.44 -11.47 29.31
CA ASP A 69 -9.02 -10.20 29.77
C ASP A 69 -8.02 -9.07 30.03
N ILE A 70 -8.06 -8.05 29.16
CA ILE A 70 -8.52 -6.69 29.50
C ILE A 70 -8.60 -5.90 28.18
N PHE A 71 -9.83 -5.59 27.82
CA PHE A 71 -10.21 -4.72 26.73
C PHE A 71 -10.11 -3.28 27.24
N GLU A 72 -9.06 -2.54 26.84
CA GLU A 72 -8.98 -1.11 27.10
C GLU A 72 -9.32 -0.35 25.81
N SER A 73 -10.60 -0.04 25.67
CA SER A 73 -11.11 0.92 24.69
C SER A 73 -10.59 2.30 25.04
N THR A 74 -9.81 2.90 24.14
CA THR A 74 -9.67 4.36 24.11
C THR A 74 -10.63 4.89 23.05
N SER A 75 -11.83 5.24 23.50
CA SER A 75 -12.79 6.01 22.70
C SER A 75 -12.33 7.47 22.68
N PHE A 76 -12.00 8.00 21.50
CA PHE A 76 -11.99 9.44 21.27
C PHE A 76 -13.17 9.80 20.39
N GLN A 77 -14.18 10.37 21.03
CA GLN A 77 -15.38 10.95 20.44
C GLN A 77 -15.04 12.39 20.03
N GLY A 78 -15.16 12.75 18.74
CA GLY A 78 -14.99 14.15 18.36
C GLY A 78 -14.84 14.46 16.86
N LYS A 79 -16.00 14.72 16.23
CA LYS A 79 -16.26 15.59 15.07
C LYS A 79 -16.17 14.98 13.66
N GLU A 80 -17.38 14.75 13.14
CA GLU A 80 -17.76 14.59 11.74
C GLU A 80 -17.16 15.70 10.85
N GLN A 81 -16.50 15.29 9.77
CA GLN A 81 -16.45 16.08 8.54
C GLN A 81 -16.79 15.16 7.37
N HIS A 82 -18.02 15.34 6.90
CA HIS A 82 -18.49 14.91 5.59
C HIS A 82 -17.49 15.35 4.50
N ILE A 83 -16.94 14.40 3.77
CA ILE A 83 -16.43 14.66 2.41
C ILE A 83 -17.26 13.77 1.49
N THR A 84 -18.34 14.37 1.00
CA THR A 84 -19.08 13.93 -0.18
C THR A 84 -18.16 14.10 -1.39
N CYS A 85 -17.94 13.04 -2.17
CA CYS A 85 -17.50 13.22 -3.55
C CYS A 85 -18.26 12.23 -4.42
N ASP A 86 -19.21 12.80 -5.16
CA ASP A 86 -20.21 12.11 -5.96
C ASP A 86 -19.63 11.32 -7.12
N LEU A 87 -20.36 10.24 -7.37
CA LEU A 87 -20.34 9.39 -8.55
C LEU A 87 -20.71 10.21 -9.79
N LEU A 88 -19.88 10.16 -10.84
CA LEU A 88 -20.34 10.43 -12.20
C LEU A 88 -19.92 9.27 -13.10
N THR A 89 -20.85 8.33 -13.25
CA THR A 89 -21.03 7.48 -14.41
C THR A 89 -21.40 8.34 -15.62
N ALA A 90 -20.62 8.24 -16.70
CA ALA A 90 -21.09 8.52 -18.05
C ALA A 90 -20.40 7.54 -19.00
N GLU A 91 -21.20 6.58 -19.47
CA GLU A 91 -20.89 5.71 -20.59
C GLU A 91 -20.89 6.51 -21.91
N GLU A 92 -20.27 5.90 -22.93
CA GLU A 92 -20.30 6.19 -24.37
C GLU A 92 -19.52 7.42 -24.90
N LEU A 93 -18.39 7.17 -25.56
CA LEU A 93 -18.36 7.07 -27.03
C LEU A 93 -17.00 6.58 -27.52
N GLU A 94 -17.03 5.74 -28.54
CA GLU A 94 -15.88 5.10 -29.14
C GLU A 94 -14.94 6.03 -29.93
N SER A 95 -13.75 5.49 -30.18
CA SER A 95 -12.97 5.63 -31.42
C SER A 95 -12.39 7.01 -31.76
N SER A 96 -11.14 7.21 -31.35
CA SER A 96 -10.12 7.68 -32.31
C SER A 96 -8.73 7.17 -31.93
N SER A 97 -8.08 6.60 -32.93
CA SER A 97 -6.73 6.06 -32.96
C SER A 97 -5.66 7.01 -32.43
N SER A 98 -4.72 6.52 -31.62
CA SER A 98 -3.30 6.86 -31.75
C SER A 98 -2.44 6.12 -30.69
N PRO A 99 -1.67 5.09 -31.05
CA PRO A 99 -0.57 4.67 -30.20
C PRO A 99 0.61 5.64 -30.40
N VAL A 100 0.92 6.40 -29.34
CA VAL A 100 2.22 7.03 -29.13
C VAL A 100 3.23 5.90 -28.94
N SER A 101 3.73 5.37 -30.05
CA SER A 101 4.94 4.56 -30.10
C SER A 101 5.92 5.26 -31.03
N SER A 102 6.56 6.30 -30.52
CA SER A 102 7.68 6.93 -31.18
C SER A 102 8.70 7.31 -30.14
N ARG A 103 9.68 6.43 -30.01
CA ARG A 103 11.09 6.75 -29.74
C ARG A 103 11.82 5.43 -29.58
N TYR A 104 12.32 4.88 -30.69
CA TYR A 104 13.59 4.14 -30.81
C TYR A 104 13.71 3.63 -32.26
N PHE A 105 13.86 4.56 -33.21
CA PHE A 105 14.54 4.24 -34.47
C PHE A 105 15.99 4.64 -34.30
N HIS A 106 16.86 3.67 -33.98
CA HIS A 106 18.27 3.80 -34.34
C HIS A 106 18.36 3.51 -35.83
N GLN A 107 18.16 4.56 -36.63
CA GLN A 107 18.51 4.55 -38.04
C GLN A 107 20.03 4.44 -38.11
N ILE A 108 20.54 3.25 -38.42
CA ILE A 108 21.92 3.09 -38.84
C ILE A 108 21.98 3.65 -40.26
N GLU A 109 22.20 4.96 -40.39
CA GLU A 109 22.66 5.53 -41.64
C GLU A 109 24.03 4.91 -41.93
N ILE A 110 24.10 4.01 -42.91
CA ILE A 110 25.35 3.68 -43.58
C ILE A 110 25.57 4.84 -44.56
N PRO A 111 26.57 5.72 -44.37
CA PRO A 111 26.83 6.80 -45.30
C PRO A 111 27.43 6.21 -46.58
N LEU A 112 26.59 5.81 -47.53
CA LEU A 112 26.99 5.46 -48.89
C LEU A 112 27.02 6.71 -49.78
N THR A 113 27.66 7.80 -49.32
CA THR A 113 27.62 9.08 -50.05
C THR A 113 28.96 9.75 -50.31
N ASP A 114 30.10 9.20 -49.88
CA ASP A 114 31.42 9.83 -50.09
C ASP A 114 32.40 9.04 -50.98
N LEU A 115 31.90 8.29 -51.97
CA LEU A 115 32.77 7.65 -52.98
C LEU A 115 32.56 8.15 -54.42
N PHE A 116 31.76 9.19 -54.63
CA PHE A 116 31.49 9.73 -55.97
C PHE A 116 31.86 11.19 -56.17
N THR A 117 33.02 11.66 -55.69
CA THR A 117 33.57 12.95 -56.15
C THR A 117 35.10 13.00 -56.10
N ARG A 118 35.77 12.42 -57.10
CA ARG A 118 37.00 13.01 -57.67
C ARG A 118 37.30 12.47 -59.07
N LYS A 119 36.49 12.83 -60.06
CA LYS A 119 36.89 12.85 -61.48
C LYS A 119 37.12 14.30 -61.90
N ALA A 120 38.27 14.85 -61.53
CA ALA A 120 38.79 16.08 -62.12
C ALA A 120 39.90 15.68 -63.11
N MET A 121 39.68 15.99 -64.38
CA MET A 121 40.66 15.83 -65.45
C MET A 121 41.80 16.84 -65.26
N THR A 122 43.03 16.36 -65.16
CA THR A 122 44.23 17.09 -65.60
C THR A 122 45.04 16.14 -66.45
N SER A 123 44.93 16.33 -67.77
CA SER A 123 45.87 15.78 -68.74
C SER A 123 47.26 16.37 -68.51
N SER A 124 48.21 15.57 -68.05
CA SER A 124 49.59 15.58 -68.55
C SER A 124 50.43 14.55 -67.78
N ALA A 125 51.07 13.67 -68.54
CA ALA A 125 52.21 12.82 -68.18
C ALA A 125 51.98 11.66 -67.19
N THR A 126 52.09 10.45 -67.72
CA THR A 126 52.40 9.19 -67.02
C THR A 126 53.62 9.32 -66.09
N PRO A 127 53.58 8.64 -64.94
CA PRO A 127 54.49 7.51 -64.73
C PRO A 127 53.71 6.21 -64.38
N PRO A 128 54.31 5.02 -64.49
CA PRO A 128 53.61 3.72 -64.41
C PRO A 128 53.21 3.29 -62.98
N ALA A 129 53.18 4.20 -62.00
CA ALA A 129 52.98 3.89 -60.58
C ALA A 129 51.55 4.18 -60.05
N THR A 130 50.64 4.69 -60.88
CA THR A 130 49.31 5.18 -60.44
C THR A 130 48.21 4.13 -60.49
N ALA A 131 48.35 3.07 -61.31
CA ALA A 131 47.40 1.95 -61.32
C ALA A 131 47.47 1.14 -60.01
N ALA A 132 48.67 0.99 -59.43
CA ALA A 132 48.86 0.32 -58.14
C ALA A 132 48.28 1.14 -56.97
N ALA A 133 48.42 2.47 -57.00
CA ALA A 133 47.82 3.35 -55.99
C ALA A 133 46.28 3.40 -56.10
N ALA A 134 45.72 3.45 -57.32
CA ALA A 134 44.28 3.38 -57.54
C ALA A 134 43.70 2.01 -57.15
N ALA A 135 44.39 0.92 -57.48
CA ALA A 135 44.02 -0.42 -57.05
C ALA A 135 44.12 -0.57 -55.51
N ALA A 136 45.12 0.04 -54.88
CA ALA A 136 45.25 0.06 -53.42
C ALA A 136 44.12 0.87 -52.75
N THR A 137 43.67 1.99 -53.35
CA THR A 137 42.52 2.73 -52.84
C THR A 137 41.21 1.97 -52.99
N VAL A 138 41.01 1.25 -54.10
CA VAL A 138 39.82 0.41 -54.30
C VAL A 138 39.83 -0.77 -53.33
N ALA A 139 40.97 -1.46 -53.18
CA ALA A 139 41.11 -2.54 -52.20
C ALA A 139 40.94 -2.08 -50.75
N ALA A 140 41.37 -0.86 -50.41
CA ALA A 140 41.17 -0.27 -49.09
C ALA A 140 39.68 0.07 -48.83
N VAL A 141 38.96 0.54 -49.86
CA VAL A 141 37.52 0.79 -49.80
C VAL A 141 36.74 -0.52 -49.64
N ASP A 142 37.10 -1.55 -50.40
CA ASP A 142 36.50 -2.89 -50.29
C ASP A 142 36.76 -3.50 -48.89
N ALA A 143 37.97 -3.36 -48.36
CA ALA A 143 38.30 -3.80 -47.00
C ALA A 143 37.50 -3.03 -45.92
N ALA A 144 37.34 -1.71 -46.07
CA ALA A 144 36.55 -0.89 -45.14
C ALA A 144 35.06 -1.24 -45.19
N TYR A 145 34.53 -1.61 -46.36
CA TYR A 145 33.16 -2.08 -46.53
C TYR A 145 32.92 -3.43 -45.82
N GLU A 146 33.80 -4.41 -46.02
CA GLU A 146 33.73 -5.70 -45.34
C GLU A 146 33.89 -5.56 -43.81
N GLU A 147 34.78 -4.68 -43.37
CA GLU A 147 34.91 -4.33 -41.95
C GLU A 147 33.63 -3.62 -41.42
N GLY A 148 32.98 -2.79 -42.23
CA GLY A 148 31.69 -2.19 -41.93
C GLY A 148 30.58 -3.24 -41.74
N LEU A 149 30.49 -4.21 -42.66
CA LEU A 149 29.53 -5.30 -42.61
C LEU A 149 29.72 -6.21 -41.40
N THR A 150 30.96 -6.56 -41.07
CA THR A 150 31.26 -7.38 -39.89
C THR A 150 30.88 -6.67 -38.59
N ARG A 151 31.21 -5.38 -38.46
CA ARG A 151 30.77 -4.55 -37.30
C ARG A 151 29.25 -4.46 -37.19
N LEU A 152 28.55 -4.26 -38.31
CA LEU A 152 27.10 -4.21 -38.33
C LEU A 152 26.49 -5.54 -37.88
N LYS A 153 27.05 -6.66 -38.35
CA LYS A 153 26.61 -8.00 -37.99
C LYS A 153 26.78 -8.30 -36.50
N ILE A 154 27.93 -7.93 -35.92
CA ILE A 154 28.17 -8.05 -34.47
C ILE A 154 27.11 -7.27 -33.69
N ARG A 155 26.89 -5.99 -34.02
CA ARG A 155 25.88 -5.15 -33.35
C ARG A 155 24.47 -5.69 -33.49
N ALA A 156 24.11 -6.26 -34.65
CA ALA A 156 22.80 -6.86 -34.86
C ALA A 156 22.58 -8.09 -33.95
N PHE A 157 23.61 -8.93 -33.76
CA PHE A 157 23.53 -10.07 -32.85
C PHE A 157 23.46 -9.64 -31.38
N GLU A 158 24.24 -8.63 -30.96
CA GLU A 158 24.18 -8.07 -29.61
C GLU A 158 22.79 -7.50 -29.30
N LYS A 159 22.22 -6.72 -30.24
CA LYS A 159 20.85 -6.18 -30.09
C LYS A 159 19.83 -7.30 -29.95
N LEU A 160 19.91 -8.34 -30.78
CA LEU A 160 19.01 -9.49 -30.70
C LEU A 160 19.13 -10.22 -29.35
N GLU A 161 20.33 -10.32 -28.79
CA GLU A 161 20.52 -10.91 -27.46
C GLU A 161 19.88 -10.05 -26.36
N VAL A 162 20.03 -8.73 -26.42
CA VAL A 162 19.35 -7.81 -25.50
C VAL A 162 17.84 -7.92 -25.63
N ASP A 163 17.30 -7.94 -26.86
CA ASP A 163 15.88 -8.08 -27.12
C ASP A 163 15.34 -9.39 -26.50
N LYS A 164 16.05 -10.51 -26.67
CA LYS A 164 15.69 -11.80 -26.03
C LYS A 164 15.72 -11.75 -24.50
N ARG A 165 16.66 -11.00 -23.91
CA ARG A 165 16.72 -10.82 -22.44
C ARG A 165 15.58 -9.95 -21.94
N LEU A 166 15.21 -8.91 -22.69
CA LEU A 166 14.08 -8.05 -22.39
C LEU A 166 12.75 -8.80 -22.48
N GLU A 167 12.57 -9.64 -23.49
CA GLU A 167 11.40 -10.50 -23.64
C GLU A 167 11.22 -11.42 -22.44
N LYS A 168 12.26 -12.15 -22.04
CA LYS A 168 12.24 -13.00 -20.83
C LYS A 168 11.92 -12.22 -19.56
N PHE A 169 12.55 -11.05 -19.38
CA PHE A 169 12.27 -10.22 -18.21
C PHE A 169 10.82 -9.72 -18.22
N THR A 170 10.27 -9.40 -19.39
CA THR A 170 8.87 -8.97 -19.56
C THR A 170 7.92 -10.10 -19.19
N GLU A 171 8.15 -11.31 -19.70
CA GLU A 171 7.37 -12.51 -19.35
C GLU A 171 7.41 -12.80 -17.83
N GLU A 172 8.59 -12.72 -17.20
CA GLU A 172 8.74 -12.91 -15.76
C GLU A 172 7.97 -11.87 -14.94
N VAL A 173 7.99 -10.59 -15.38
CA VAL A 173 7.25 -9.51 -14.73
C VAL A 173 5.75 -9.72 -14.91
N GLU A 174 5.28 -10.04 -16.12
CA GLU A 174 3.88 -10.35 -16.40
C GLU A 174 3.40 -11.53 -15.56
N GLN A 175 4.19 -12.60 -15.46
CA GLN A 175 3.85 -13.76 -14.62
C GLN A 175 3.80 -13.39 -13.13
N LYS A 176 4.72 -12.56 -12.64
CA LYS A 176 4.70 -12.06 -11.25
C LYS A 176 3.45 -11.21 -10.99
N ILE A 177 3.11 -10.29 -11.89
CA ILE A 177 1.90 -9.46 -11.81
C ILE A 177 0.67 -10.34 -11.80
N ALA A 178 0.55 -11.28 -12.75
CA ALA A 178 -0.58 -12.21 -12.82
C ALA A 178 -0.73 -13.03 -11.53
N SER A 179 0.38 -13.52 -10.97
CA SER A 179 0.36 -14.24 -9.69
C SER A 179 -0.09 -13.37 -8.51
N GLN A 180 0.34 -12.11 -8.47
CA GLN A 180 0.02 -11.19 -7.38
C GLN A 180 -1.44 -10.73 -7.47
N VAL A 181 -1.90 -10.38 -8.66
CA VAL A 181 -3.30 -10.06 -8.94
C VAL A 181 -4.19 -11.25 -8.60
N GLY A 182 -3.82 -12.47 -9.00
CA GLY A 182 -4.56 -13.68 -8.66
C GLY A 182 -4.69 -13.92 -7.14
N ARG A 183 -3.61 -13.74 -6.38
CA ARG A 183 -3.66 -13.83 -4.90
C ARG A 183 -4.56 -12.76 -4.29
N LEU A 184 -4.42 -11.51 -4.73
CA LEU A 184 -5.24 -10.40 -4.25
C LEU A 184 -6.72 -10.59 -4.57
N GLN A 185 -7.04 -11.15 -5.74
CA GLN A 185 -8.42 -11.46 -6.11
C GLN A 185 -9.03 -12.50 -5.17
N VAL A 186 -8.31 -13.59 -4.88
CA VAL A 186 -8.77 -14.62 -3.94
C VAL A 186 -8.95 -14.05 -2.53
N GLU A 187 -8.04 -13.19 -2.07
CA GLU A 187 -8.17 -12.52 -0.77
C GLU A 187 -9.35 -11.57 -0.73
N LEU A 188 -9.58 -10.80 -1.80
CA LEU A 188 -10.72 -9.90 -1.93
C LEU A 188 -12.05 -10.67 -1.90
N ASP A 189 -12.13 -11.77 -2.65
CA ASP A 189 -13.33 -12.60 -2.69
C ASP A 189 -13.60 -13.22 -1.31
N ARG A 190 -12.57 -13.78 -0.66
CA ARG A 190 -12.69 -14.30 0.71
C ARG A 190 -13.17 -13.23 1.68
N LYS A 191 -12.54 -12.05 1.66
CA LYS A 191 -12.93 -10.92 2.54
C LYS A 191 -14.34 -10.42 2.27
N THR A 192 -14.77 -10.42 1.02
CA THR A 192 -16.14 -10.07 0.64
C THR A 192 -17.14 -11.06 1.22
N THR A 193 -16.87 -12.37 1.12
CA THR A 193 -17.77 -13.38 1.72
C THR A 193 -17.80 -13.34 3.24
N GLU A 194 -16.68 -13.06 3.90
CA GLU A 194 -16.61 -12.88 5.36
C GLU A 194 -17.41 -11.65 5.81
N LEU A 195 -17.28 -10.54 5.07
CA LEU A 195 -18.02 -9.32 5.34
C LEU A 195 -19.53 -9.52 5.19
N GLU A 196 -19.98 -10.21 4.14
CA GLU A 196 -21.41 -10.50 3.95
C GLU A 196 -21.99 -11.39 5.05
N LYS A 197 -21.25 -12.40 5.52
CA LYS A 197 -21.64 -13.20 6.69
C LYS A 197 -21.75 -12.35 7.95
N ALA A 198 -20.75 -11.51 8.22
CA ALA A 198 -20.76 -10.64 9.39
C ALA A 198 -21.94 -9.63 9.35
N LYS A 199 -22.28 -9.09 8.17
CA LYS A 199 -23.46 -8.24 7.98
C LYS A 199 -24.76 -8.99 8.29
N GLN A 200 -24.92 -10.21 7.77
CA GLN A 200 -26.10 -11.05 8.03
C GLN A 200 -26.25 -11.37 9.52
N GLU A 201 -25.16 -11.72 10.19
CA GLU A 201 -25.12 -11.97 11.64
C GLU A 201 -25.47 -10.70 12.43
N SER A 202 -24.92 -9.55 12.04
CA SER A 202 -25.24 -8.26 12.66
C SER A 202 -26.73 -7.91 12.54
N LEU A 203 -27.34 -8.13 11.37
CA LEU A 203 -28.78 -7.93 11.17
C LEU A 203 -29.63 -8.91 11.98
N LYS A 204 -29.17 -10.15 12.17
CA LYS A 204 -29.84 -11.13 13.03
C LYS A 204 -29.78 -10.69 14.49
N LEU A 205 -28.60 -10.34 14.99
CA LEU A 205 -28.41 -9.86 16.36
C LEU A 205 -29.17 -8.55 16.63
N SER A 206 -29.26 -7.66 15.66
CA SER A 206 -30.04 -6.43 15.80
C SER A 206 -31.53 -6.71 15.99
N ARG A 207 -32.08 -7.73 15.32
CA ARG A 207 -33.47 -8.16 15.51
C ARG A 207 -33.69 -8.79 16.87
N GLU A 208 -32.81 -9.70 17.26
CA GLU A 208 -32.86 -10.33 18.60
C GLU A 208 -32.73 -9.29 19.71
N LYS A 209 -31.86 -8.29 19.54
CA LYS A 209 -31.73 -7.16 20.47
C LYS A 209 -33.05 -6.39 20.60
N GLN A 210 -33.67 -6.02 19.47
CA GLN A 210 -34.95 -5.31 19.49
C GLN A 210 -36.05 -6.12 20.20
N GLU A 211 -36.15 -7.42 19.91
CA GLU A 211 -37.13 -8.29 20.57
C GLU A 211 -36.92 -8.36 22.09
N LEU A 212 -35.67 -8.38 22.55
CA LEU A 212 -35.35 -8.35 23.97
C LEU A 212 -35.63 -6.98 24.61
N GLU A 213 -35.37 -5.89 23.90
CA GLU A 213 -35.71 -4.53 24.34
C GLU A 213 -37.22 -4.36 24.48
N ASP A 214 -38.01 -4.81 23.50
CA ASP A 214 -39.48 -4.77 23.56
C ASP A 214 -40.02 -5.58 24.75
N ARG A 215 -39.44 -6.77 25.00
CA ARG A 215 -39.79 -7.59 26.17
C ARG A 215 -39.44 -6.90 27.48
N ALA A 216 -38.30 -6.22 27.54
CA ALA A 216 -37.90 -5.48 28.74
C ALA A 216 -38.85 -4.31 29.02
N VAL A 217 -39.29 -3.59 27.98
CA VAL A 217 -40.29 -2.53 28.09
C VAL A 217 -41.62 -3.07 28.61
N GLU A 218 -42.11 -4.20 28.07
CA GLU A 218 -43.36 -4.80 28.53
C GLU A 218 -43.26 -5.28 29.99
N LEU A 219 -42.14 -5.88 30.39
CA LEU A 219 -41.91 -6.26 31.78
C LEU A 219 -41.83 -5.04 32.71
N SER A 220 -41.20 -3.93 32.26
CA SER A 220 -41.19 -2.69 33.03
C SER A 220 -42.61 -2.17 33.27
N ARG A 221 -43.44 -2.15 32.22
CA ARG A 221 -44.84 -1.75 32.32
C ARG A 221 -45.62 -2.64 33.30
N GLN A 222 -45.37 -3.95 33.30
CA GLN A 222 -46.00 -4.88 34.26
C GLN A 222 -45.59 -4.61 35.70
N VAL A 223 -44.31 -4.29 35.92
CA VAL A 223 -43.82 -3.90 37.25
C VAL A 223 -44.48 -2.60 37.69
N ASP A 224 -44.58 -1.59 36.82
CA ASP A 224 -45.22 -0.30 37.14
C ASP A 224 -46.68 -0.50 37.59
N VAL A 225 -47.47 -1.27 36.84
CA VAL A 225 -48.86 -1.61 37.20
C VAL A 225 -48.92 -2.37 38.53
N SER A 226 -48.00 -3.32 38.74
CA SER A 226 -47.96 -4.09 39.99
C SER A 226 -47.63 -3.22 41.20
N VAL A 227 -46.75 -2.22 41.03
CA VAL A 227 -46.40 -1.24 42.06
C VAL A 227 -47.60 -0.33 42.38
N GLU A 228 -48.34 0.14 41.39
CA GLU A 228 -49.57 0.93 41.58
C GLU A 228 -50.65 0.15 42.34
N MET A 229 -50.87 -1.12 41.96
CA MET A 229 -51.82 -1.99 42.66
C MET A 229 -51.38 -2.24 44.11
N LEU A 230 -50.09 -2.47 44.35
CA LEU A 230 -49.56 -2.64 45.70
C LEU A 230 -49.72 -1.37 46.55
N ALA A 231 -49.51 -0.19 45.98
CA ALA A 231 -49.74 1.07 46.67
C ALA A 231 -51.22 1.25 47.07
N SER A 232 -52.14 0.92 46.17
CA SER A 232 -53.59 0.97 46.43
C SER A 232 -54.01 0.01 47.54
N LEU A 233 -53.56 -1.24 47.49
CA LEU A 233 -53.83 -2.23 48.53
C LEU A 233 -53.24 -1.83 49.90
N LYS A 234 -52.04 -1.22 49.92
CA LYS A 234 -51.46 -0.67 51.15
C LYS A 234 -52.32 0.45 51.73
N GLN A 235 -52.83 1.36 50.87
CA GLN A 235 -53.73 2.43 51.30
C GLN A 235 -55.01 1.85 51.92
N ASP A 236 -55.63 0.88 51.28
CA ASP A 236 -56.85 0.21 51.76
C ASP A 236 -56.63 -0.50 53.09
N LEU A 237 -55.49 -1.19 53.25
CA LEU A 237 -55.13 -1.88 54.50
C LEU A 237 -55.01 -0.88 55.66
N VAL A 238 -54.33 0.24 55.45
CA VAL A 238 -54.20 1.31 56.46
C VAL A 238 -55.57 1.88 56.84
N LEU A 239 -56.44 2.15 55.86
CA LEU A 239 -57.80 2.63 56.13
C LEU A 239 -58.61 1.63 56.96
N LYS A 240 -58.52 0.34 56.61
CA LYS A 240 -59.22 -0.73 57.35
C LYS A 240 -58.68 -0.90 58.77
N GLU A 241 -57.38 -0.79 58.97
CA GLU A 241 -56.74 -0.86 60.29
C GLU A 241 -57.21 0.30 61.19
N GLN A 242 -57.32 1.51 60.66
CA GLN A 242 -57.88 2.66 61.37
C GLN A 242 -59.36 2.43 61.74
N GLU A 243 -60.19 1.91 60.83
CA GLU A 243 -61.58 1.55 61.11
C GLU A 243 -61.70 0.51 62.22
N LEU A 244 -60.85 -0.53 62.21
CA LEU A 244 -60.83 -1.56 63.23
C LEU A 244 -60.42 -0.99 64.60
N THR A 245 -59.39 -0.15 64.62
CA THR A 245 -58.92 0.51 65.85
C THR A 245 -60.02 1.38 66.46
N ARG A 246 -60.77 2.12 65.63
CA ARG A 246 -61.90 2.96 66.08
C ARG A 246 -63.08 2.14 66.61
N LYS A 247 -63.25 0.90 66.15
CA LYS A 247 -64.30 -0.02 66.67
C LYS A 247 -63.89 -0.74 67.95
N GLN A 248 -62.60 -0.81 68.26
CA GLN A 248 -62.07 -1.47 69.45
C GLN A 248 -61.98 -0.54 70.68
N GLN A 249 -62.02 0.78 70.48
CA GLN A 249 -62.16 1.79 71.54
C GLN A 249 -63.63 1.99 71.92
#